data_AF-A0A9E1W2V9-F1
#
_entry.id   AF-A0A9E1W2V9-F1
#
_cell.length_a   1.000
_cell.length_b   1.000
_cell.length_c   1.000
_cell.angle_alpha   90.00
_cell.angle_beta   90.00
_cell.angle_gamma   90.00
#
_symmetry.space_group_name_H-M   'P 1'
#
loop_
_entity.id
_entity.type
_entity.pdbx_description
1 polymer ?
#
loop_
_entity_poly.entity_id
_entity_poly.type
_entity_poly.pdbx_seq_one_letter_code
_entity_poly.pdbx_strand_id
1 'polypeptide(L)' 'MTEVFHLDLTRDMLGGATMAIVPGDPARPESIAKGMDNPVFLASKREFTSWLG' A
#
# COMPACT_ATOMS: atom_id res chain seq x y z
N MET A 1 -1.66 -18.38 -2.11
CA MET A 1 -1.83 -16.92 -2.19
C MET A 1 -2.92 -16.56 -1.20
N THR A 2 -2.60 -15.83 -0.12
CA THR A 2 -3.64 -15.35 0.81
C THR A 2 -3.91 -13.89 0.45
N GLU A 3 -4.94 -13.69 -0.36
CA GLU A 3 -5.50 -12.39 -0.65
C GLU A 3 -6.37 -11.96 0.53
N VAL A 4 -6.23 -10.71 0.98
CA VAL A 4 -7.07 -10.18 2.07
C VAL A 4 -8.28 -9.44 1.50
N PHE A 5 -9.45 -9.71 2.06
CA PHE A 5 -10.74 -9.29 1.50
C PHE A 5 -10.93 -7.77 1.33
N HIS A 6 -10.32 -6.95 2.19
CA HIS A 6 -10.59 -5.51 2.23
C HIS A 6 -9.53 -4.65 1.53
N LEU A 7 -8.33 -5.18 1.30
CA LEU A 7 -7.21 -4.39 0.77
C LEU A 7 -6.85 -4.78 -0.66
N ASP A 8 -7.36 -5.91 -1.17
CA ASP A 8 -6.95 -6.50 -2.45
C ASP A 8 -5.42 -6.61 -2.56
N LEU A 9 -4.79 -7.03 -1.45
CA LEU A 9 -3.36 -7.26 -1.33
C LEU A 9 -3.05 -8.73 -1.11
N THR A 10 -1.92 -9.15 -1.66
CA THR A 10 -1.27 -10.43 -1.36
C THR A 10 0.07 -10.17 -0.66
N ARG A 11 0.62 -11.18 0.01
CA ARG A 11 1.93 -11.07 0.67
C ARG A 11 3.06 -10.77 -0.33
N ASP A 12 2.96 -11.31 -1.54
CA ASP A 12 4.01 -11.17 -2.57
C ASP A 12 4.10 -9.72 -3.07
N MET A 13 2.98 -8.99 -3.10
CA MET A 13 2.94 -7.56 -3.46
C MET A 13 3.73 -6.66 -2.51
N LEU A 14 3.99 -7.10 -1.28
CA LEU A 14 4.68 -6.30 -0.25
C LEU A 14 6.21 -6.34 -0.38
N GLY A 15 6.77 -7.19 -1.23
CA GLY A 15 8.23 -7.28 -1.40
C GLY A 15 9.01 -7.63 -0.13
N GLY A 16 8.35 -8.25 0.86
CA GLY A 16 8.95 -8.56 2.17
C GLY A 16 8.89 -7.42 3.19
N ALA A 17 8.16 -6.33 2.93
CA ALA A 17 7.98 -5.24 3.87
C ALA A 17 7.36 -5.72 5.20
N THR A 18 7.94 -5.28 6.32
CA THR A 18 7.49 -5.60 7.69
C THR A 18 6.99 -4.40 8.47
N MET A 19 7.12 -3.19 7.91
CA MET A 19 6.65 -1.93 8.48
C MET A 19 5.64 -1.29 7.53
N ALA A 20 4.61 -0.65 8.09
CA ALA A 20 3.60 0.08 7.34
C ALA A 20 3.35 1.46 7.98
N ILE A 21 3.15 2.48 7.14
CA ILE A 21 2.66 3.80 7.55
C ILE A 21 1.16 3.85 7.22
N VAL A 22 0.33 4.15 8.22
CA VAL A 22 -1.14 4.08 8.11
C VAL A 22 -1.80 5.46 8.25
N PRO A 23 -1.79 6.29 7.20
CA PRO A 23 -2.51 7.56 7.22
C PRO A 23 -4.03 7.35 7.15
N GLY A 24 -4.81 8.27 7.72
CA GLY A 24 -6.27 8.19 7.67
C GLY A 24 -6.90 8.68 6.34
N ASP A 25 -6.21 9.52 5.58
CA ASP A 25 -6.70 10.05 4.30
C ASP A 25 -6.23 9.17 3.13
N PRO A 26 -7.15 8.62 2.30
CA PRO A 26 -6.81 7.76 1.16
C PRO A 26 -5.88 8.41 0.12
N ALA A 27 -5.82 9.75 0.03
CA ALA A 27 -4.93 10.43 -0.91
C ALA A 27 -3.47 10.55 -0.40
N ARG A 28 -3.24 10.31 0.90
CA ARG A 28 -1.92 10.50 1.54
C ARG A 28 -0.87 9.43 1.22
N PRO A 29 -1.22 8.14 1.06
CA PRO A 29 -0.26 7.10 0.69
C PRO A 29 0.57 7.44 -0.55
N GLU A 30 -0.04 7.99 -1.60
CA GLU A 30 0.67 8.41 -2.81
C GLU A 30 1.70 9.52 -2.52
N SER A 31 1.29 10.55 -1.77
CA SER A 31 2.19 11.64 -1.41
C SER A 31 3.36 11.19 -0.54
N ILE A 32 3.15 10.21 0.35
CA ILE A 32 4.21 9.62 1.16
C ILE A 32 5.15 8.78 0.29
N ALA A 33 4.61 7.88 -0.52
CA ALA A 33 5.39 6.99 -1.38
C ALA A 33 6.25 7.75 -2.38
N LYS A 34 5.76 8.86 -2.96
CA LYS A 34 6.56 9.75 -3.84
C LYS A 34 7.81 10.33 -3.18
N GLY A 35 7.90 10.35 -1.86
CA GLY A 35 9.09 10.76 -1.11
C GLY A 35 10.06 9.60 -0.78
N MET A 36 9.75 8.38 -1.20
CA MET A 36 10.56 7.18 -0.94
C MET A 36 11.19 6.64 -2.24
N ASP A 37 11.97 5.57 -2.14
CA ASP A 37 12.70 5.00 -3.27
C ASP A 37 11.80 4.02 -4.06
N ASN A 38 11.70 4.20 -5.38
CA ASN A 38 10.93 3.33 -6.29
C ASN A 38 9.47 3.11 -5.84
N PRO A 39 8.64 4.16 -5.75
CA PRO A 39 7.24 4.02 -5.36
C PRO A 39 6.45 3.16 -6.36
N VAL A 40 5.71 2.18 -5.84
CA VAL A 40 4.84 1.29 -6.59
C VAL A 40 3.43 1.33 -6.03
N PHE A 41 2.47 1.67 -6.88
CA PHE A 41 1.05 1.52 -6.55
C PHE A 41 0.71 0.03 -6.45
N LEU A 42 0.06 -0.36 -5.35
CA LEU A 42 -0.33 -1.76 -5.13
C LEU A 42 -1.81 -1.98 -5.41
N ALA A 43 -2.68 -1.29 -4.67
CA ALA A 43 -4.12 -1.47 -4.75
C ALA A 43 -4.88 -0.26 -4.19
N SER A 44 -6.12 -0.08 -4.62
CA SER A 44 -7.05 0.90 -4.06
C SER A 44 -8.46 0.31 -4.00
N LYS A 45 -8.95 0.04 -2.79
CA LYS A 45 -10.29 -0.52 -2.54
C LYS A 45 -11.01 0.27 -1.46
N ARG A 46 -12.15 0.86 -1.81
CA ARG A 46 -12.94 1.75 -0.93
C ARG A 46 -12.05 2.88 -0.37
N GLU A 47 -11.91 2.98 0.95
CA GLU A 47 -11.04 3.95 1.63
C GLU A 47 -9.56 3.51 1.73
N PHE A 48 -9.21 2.29 1.33
CA PHE A 48 -7.85 1.76 1.48
C PHE A 48 -7.06 1.93 0.18
N THR A 49 -6.13 2.89 0.17
CA THR A 49 -5.13 3.06 -0.89
C THR A 49 -3.78 2.60 -0.38
N SER A 50 -3.11 1.69 -1.10
CA SER A 50 -1.85 1.08 -0.68
C SER A 50 -0.76 1.33 -1.72
N TRP A 51 0.40 1.77 -1.24
CA TRP A 51 1.62 1.96 -2.01
C TRP A 51 2.78 1.26 -1.30
N LEU A 52 3.73 0.78 -2.08
CA LEU A 52 5.05 0.38 -1.63
C LEU A 52 6.04 1.49 -2.00
N GLY A 53 6.98 1.79 -1.11
CA GLY A 53 8.05 2.76 -1.32
C GLY A 53 9.20 2.46 -0.37
#